data_AF-A0A2G6P000-F1
#
_entry.id   AF-A0A2G6P000-F1
#
_cell.length_a   1.000
_cell.length_b   1.000
_cell.length_c   1.000
_cell.angle_alpha   90.00
_cell.angle_beta   90.00
_cell.angle_gamma   90.00
#
_symmetry.space_group_name_H-M   'P 1'
#
loop_
_entity.id
_entity.type
_entity.pdbx_description
1 polymer ?
#
loop_
_entity_poly.entity_id
_entity_poly.type
_entity_poly.pdbx_seq_one_letter_code
_entity_poly.pdbx_strand_id
1 'polypeptide(L)'
;GKFIIQAKHTENPIASCSDNEFEKIIDKEIVKIKKLKEQGDIDNYLLFTNYKYSGIKGEKLLKKLIQATGVENCVIIGKETINNQFLDTHKDIVKQFKLGTRYIQFDFSDEEMKDIILAFKQQLPQITQDIKKEVDKLKQDFT
;
A
#
# COMPACT_ATOMS: atom_id res chain seq x y z
N GLY A 1 -2.38 -24.14 18.24
CA GLY A 1 -2.77 -22.88 18.89
C GLY A 1 -3.90 -22.21 18.11
N LYS A 2 -4.68 -21.36 18.78
CA LYS A 2 -5.77 -20.57 18.21
C LYS A 2 -5.23 -19.31 17.54
N PHE A 3 -5.67 -19.03 16.32
CA PHE A 3 -5.21 -17.90 15.52
C PHE A 3 -6.35 -16.91 15.34
N ILE A 4 -6.05 -15.63 15.54
CA ILE A 4 -6.91 -14.52 15.12
C ILE A 4 -6.19 -13.75 14.03
N ILE A 5 -6.85 -13.61 12.87
CA ILE A 5 -6.35 -12.86 11.73
C ILE A 5 -7.26 -11.66 11.55
N GLN A 6 -6.67 -10.47 11.56
CA GLN A 6 -7.39 -9.21 11.43
C GLN A 6 -6.82 -8.40 10.26
N ALA A 7 -7.71 -7.71 9.54
CA ALA A 7 -7.33 -6.70 8.57
C ALA A 7 -7.74 -5.31 9.05
N LYS A 8 -6.90 -4.30 8.80
CA LYS A 8 -7.21 -2.88 8.98
C LYS A 8 -6.83 -2.11 7.73
N HIS A 9 -7.81 -1.40 7.16
CA HIS A 9 -7.68 -0.67 5.92
C HIS A 9 -7.86 0.83 6.17
N THR A 10 -7.17 1.65 5.38
CA THR A 10 -7.41 3.08 5.23
C THR A 10 -7.48 3.46 3.76
N GLU A 11 -8.28 4.47 3.44
CA GLU A 11 -8.33 5.03 2.09
C GLU A 11 -7.17 6.00 1.83
N ASN A 12 -6.44 6.43 2.86
CA ASN A 12 -5.32 7.33 2.72
C ASN A 12 -4.07 6.58 2.16
N PRO A 13 -3.64 6.86 0.91
CA PRO A 13 -2.58 6.09 0.25
C PRO A 13 -1.19 6.28 0.88
N ILE A 14 -0.98 7.38 1.60
CA ILE A 14 0.30 7.72 2.24
C ILE A 14 0.32 7.39 3.74
N ALA A 15 -0.75 6.79 4.27
CA ALA A 15 -0.86 6.47 5.68
C ALA A 15 0.20 5.46 6.15
N SER A 16 0.60 5.61 7.41
CA SER A 16 1.67 4.85 8.02
C SER A 16 1.29 4.35 9.41
N CYS A 17 1.80 3.19 9.81
CA CYS A 17 1.65 2.68 11.17
C CYS A 17 2.27 3.62 12.22
N SER A 18 3.10 4.59 11.80
CA SER A 18 3.62 5.64 12.68
C SER A 18 2.62 6.72 13.09
N ASP A 19 1.45 6.74 12.45
CA ASP A 19 0.46 7.79 12.60
C ASP A 19 -0.40 7.56 13.84
N ASN A 20 -0.79 8.64 14.51
CA ASN A 20 -1.59 8.58 15.74
C ASN A 20 -2.94 7.89 15.52
N GLU A 21 -3.49 7.95 14.30
CA GLU A 21 -4.70 7.22 13.94
C GLU A 21 -4.50 5.70 14.07
N PHE A 22 -3.39 5.18 13.54
CA PHE A 22 -3.10 3.75 13.60
C PHE A 22 -2.81 3.29 15.04
N GLU A 23 -2.14 4.12 15.85
CA GLU A 23 -1.95 3.83 17.27
C GLU A 23 -3.29 3.68 18.02
N LYS A 24 -4.27 4.55 17.75
CA LYS A 24 -5.62 4.41 18.32
C LYS A 24 -6.33 3.12 17.87
N ILE A 25 -6.07 2.65 16.65
CA ILE A 25 -6.57 1.37 16.17
C ILE A 25 -5.95 0.24 17.00
N ILE A 26 -4.63 0.26 17.20
CA ILE A 26 -3.92 -0.74 18.01
C ILE A 26 -4.43 -0.75 19.46
N ASP A 27 -4.65 0.40 20.08
CA ASP A 27 -5.17 0.48 21.46
C ASP A 27 -6.55 -0.20 21.59
N LYS A 28 -7.42 -0.04 20.60
CA LYS A 28 -8.71 -0.73 20.57
C LYS A 28 -8.56 -2.24 20.37
N GLU A 29 -7.61 -2.68 19.56
CA GLU A 29 -7.35 -4.11 19.37
C GLU A 29 -6.75 -4.74 20.63
N ILE A 30 -5.85 -4.06 21.36
CA ILE A 30 -5.31 -4.53 22.64
C ILE A 30 -6.43 -4.89 23.63
N VAL A 31 -7.46 -4.05 23.75
CA VAL A 31 -8.61 -4.32 24.63
C VAL A 31 -9.34 -5.61 24.24
N LYS A 32 -9.51 -5.87 22.95
CA LYS A 32 -10.19 -7.09 22.46
C LYS A 32 -9.33 -8.33 22.66
N ILE A 33 -8.04 -8.23 22.32
CA ILE A 33 -7.10 -9.34 22.41
C ILE A 33 -6.93 -9.76 23.87
N LYS A 34 -6.88 -8.82 24.83
CA LYS A 34 -6.84 -9.13 26.27
C LYS A 34 -8.01 -10.01 26.69
N LYS A 35 -9.25 -9.63 26.31
CA LYS A 35 -10.45 -10.41 26.62
C LYS A 35 -10.38 -11.83 26.05
N LEU A 36 -9.93 -11.95 24.79
CA LEU A 36 -9.75 -13.26 24.16
C LEU A 36 -8.66 -14.08 24.85
N LYS A 37 -7.57 -13.46 25.30
CA LYS A 37 -6.48 -14.17 25.99
C LYS A 37 -6.92 -14.65 27.37
N GLU A 38 -7.68 -13.84 28.11
CA GLU A 38 -8.29 -14.22 29.40
C GLU A 38 -9.24 -15.41 29.26
N GLN A 39 -9.94 -15.52 28.13
CA GLN A 39 -10.82 -16.65 27.82
C GLN A 39 -10.08 -17.88 27.26
N GLY A 40 -8.76 -17.77 27.02
CA GLY A 40 -7.97 -18.82 26.40
C GLY A 40 -8.30 -19.04 24.92
N ASP A 41 -8.85 -18.03 24.24
CA ASP A 41 -9.33 -18.11 22.85
C ASP A 41 -8.34 -17.61 21.80
N ILE A 42 -7.16 -17.18 22.24
CA ILE A 42 -6.10 -16.73 21.33
C ILE A 42 -4.71 -17.13 21.82
N ASP A 43 -3.94 -17.69 20.91
CA ASP A 43 -2.50 -17.96 21.07
C ASP A 43 -1.67 -17.10 20.10
N ASN A 44 -2.22 -16.81 18.93
CA ASN A 44 -1.53 -16.12 17.84
C ASN A 44 -2.39 -15.00 17.25
N TYR A 45 -1.79 -13.83 17.01
CA TYR A 45 -2.45 -12.66 16.43
C TYR A 45 -1.72 -12.14 15.20
N LEU A 46 -2.39 -12.11 14.05
CA LEU A 46 -1.85 -11.58 12.79
C LEU A 46 -2.67 -10.38 12.36
N LEU A 47 -2.03 -9.22 12.20
CA LEU A 47 -2.66 -8.00 11.73
C LEU A 47 -2.14 -7.61 10.35
N PHE A 48 -2.98 -7.74 9.32
CA PHE A 48 -2.69 -7.23 7.97
C PHE A 48 -3.20 -5.80 7.83
N THR A 49 -2.41 -4.95 7.18
CA THR A 49 -2.82 -3.57 6.94
C THR A 49 -2.23 -2.98 5.66
N ASN A 50 -2.99 -2.09 5.00
CA ASN A 50 -2.49 -1.32 3.87
C ASN A 50 -1.77 -0.01 4.30
N TYR A 51 -1.60 0.22 5.60
CA TYR A 51 -0.69 1.25 6.10
C TYR A 51 0.77 0.85 5.81
N LYS A 52 1.63 1.85 5.60
CA LYS A 52 3.09 1.66 5.55
C LYS A 52 3.63 1.16 6.88
N TYR A 53 4.36 0.06 6.89
CA TYR A 53 5.05 -0.38 8.11
C TYR A 53 6.33 0.42 8.30
N SER A 54 6.38 1.26 9.34
CA SER A 54 7.59 2.02 9.68
C SER A 54 8.49 1.16 10.58
N GLY A 55 9.79 1.03 10.26
CA GLY A 55 10.69 0.14 11.02
C GLY A 55 10.70 0.44 12.53
N ILE A 56 11.06 1.66 12.93
CA ILE A 56 11.20 1.99 14.36
C ILE A 56 9.85 2.04 15.09
N LYS A 57 8.88 2.81 14.57
CA LYS A 57 7.59 3.01 15.25
C LYS A 57 6.68 1.79 15.14
N GLY A 58 6.69 1.09 14.00
CA GLY A 58 5.96 -0.18 13.82
C GLY A 58 6.45 -1.26 14.78
N GLU A 59 7.77 -1.40 14.97
CA GLU A 59 8.31 -2.34 15.97
C GLU A 59 7.89 -1.97 17.39
N LYS A 60 7.89 -0.68 17.73
CA LYS A 60 7.41 -0.21 19.05
C LYS A 60 5.94 -0.56 19.27
N LEU A 61 5.09 -0.38 18.27
CA LEU A 61 3.67 -0.76 18.36
C LEU A 61 3.48 -2.26 18.51
N LEU A 62 4.25 -3.08 17.79
CA LEU A 62 4.21 -4.53 17.93
C LEU A 62 4.60 -4.95 19.35
N LYS A 63 5.71 -4.39 19.88
CA LYS A 63 6.15 -4.65 21.26
C LYS A 63 5.10 -4.20 22.27
N LYS A 64 4.49 -3.02 22.09
CA LYS A 64 3.37 -2.53 22.93
C LYS A 64 2.23 -3.53 22.95
N LEU A 65 1.82 -4.05 21.80
CA LEU A 65 0.72 -5.02 21.68
C LEU A 65 1.05 -6.32 22.41
N ILE A 66 2.24 -6.90 22.17
CA ILE A 66 2.68 -8.14 22.83
C ILE A 66 2.73 -7.95 24.35
N GLN A 67 3.40 -6.90 24.82
CA GLN A 67 3.55 -6.61 26.25
C GLN A 67 2.20 -6.37 26.93
N ALA A 68 1.30 -5.66 26.27
CA ALA A 68 -0.01 -5.38 26.84
C ALA A 68 -0.91 -6.62 26.88
N THR A 69 -0.85 -7.49 25.87
CA THR A 69 -1.83 -8.58 25.70
C THR A 69 -1.36 -9.94 26.19
N GLY A 70 -0.05 -10.17 26.28
CA GLY A 70 0.52 -11.47 26.63
C GLY A 70 0.31 -12.55 25.57
N VAL A 71 -0.05 -12.19 24.33
CA VAL A 71 -0.12 -13.15 23.22
C VAL A 71 1.28 -13.61 22.85
N GLU A 72 1.44 -14.92 22.64
CA GLU A 72 2.75 -15.55 22.40
C GLU A 72 3.33 -15.15 21.06
N ASN A 73 2.53 -15.27 20.00
CA ASN A 73 2.97 -14.93 18.64
C ASN A 73 2.11 -13.80 18.09
N CYS A 74 2.70 -12.64 17.85
CA CYS A 74 2.03 -11.51 17.25
C CYS A 74 2.85 -10.94 16.09
N VAL A 75 2.17 -10.53 15.03
CA VAL A 75 2.80 -9.83 13.91
C VAL A 75 1.88 -8.75 13.33
N ILE A 76 2.47 -7.65 12.90
CA ILE A 76 1.82 -6.62 12.09
C ILE A 76 2.49 -6.64 10.71
N ILE A 77 1.70 -6.81 9.66
CA ILE A 77 2.14 -6.95 8.28
C ILE A 77 1.59 -5.76 7.51
N GLY A 78 2.48 -4.81 7.16
CA GLY A 78 2.12 -3.64 6.36
C GLY A 78 2.18 -3.87 4.85
N LYS A 79 1.82 -2.82 4.10
CA LYS A 79 1.68 -2.91 2.63
C LYS A 79 2.95 -3.33 1.90
N GLU A 80 4.12 -2.94 2.39
CA GLU A 80 5.40 -3.27 1.75
C GLU A 80 5.66 -4.78 1.79
N THR A 81 5.40 -5.42 2.93
CA THR A 81 5.54 -6.88 3.06
C THR A 81 4.50 -7.60 2.22
N ILE A 82 3.24 -7.14 2.23
CA ILE A 82 2.17 -7.72 1.42
C ILE A 82 2.54 -7.67 -0.06
N ASN A 83 2.92 -6.49 -0.57
CA ASN A 83 3.21 -6.32 -1.98
C ASN A 83 4.52 -7.01 -2.37
N ASN A 84 5.62 -6.64 -1.72
CA ASN A 84 6.96 -7.01 -2.20
C ASN A 84 7.34 -8.46 -1.87
N GLN A 85 6.85 -9.01 -0.75
CA GLN A 85 7.22 -10.37 -0.33
C GLN A 85 6.15 -11.39 -0.72
N PHE A 86 4.86 -11.05 -0.64
CA PHE A 86 3.80 -12.02 -0.92
C PHE A 86 3.28 -11.91 -2.36
N LEU A 87 2.74 -10.76 -2.76
CA LEU A 87 2.09 -10.64 -4.07
C LEU A 87 3.10 -10.66 -5.24
N ASP A 88 4.26 -10.04 -5.07
CA ASP A 88 5.28 -10.01 -6.13
C ASP A 88 5.99 -11.35 -6.32
N THR A 89 6.19 -12.10 -5.25
CA THR A 89 6.83 -13.44 -5.31
C THR A 89 5.84 -14.52 -5.78
N HIS A 90 4.54 -14.35 -5.52
CA HIS A 90 3.51 -15.35 -5.80
C HIS A 90 2.51 -14.87 -6.86
N LYS A 91 3.01 -14.64 -8.09
CA LYS A 91 2.20 -14.16 -9.22
C LYS A 91 1.10 -15.14 -9.65
N ASP A 92 1.27 -16.43 -9.37
CA ASP A 92 0.26 -17.47 -9.55
C ASP A 92 -0.98 -17.21 -8.69
N ILE A 93 -0.81 -16.88 -7.41
CA ILE A 93 -1.89 -16.50 -6.49
C ILE A 93 -2.58 -15.23 -7.01
N VAL A 94 -1.81 -14.22 -7.42
CA VAL A 94 -2.36 -12.97 -7.97
C VAL A 94 -3.25 -13.23 -9.18
N LYS A 95 -2.81 -14.12 -10.10
CA LYS A 95 -3.58 -14.50 -11.30
C LYS A 95 -4.83 -15.31 -10.93
N GLN A 96 -4.68 -16.33 -10.08
CA GLN A 96 -5.76 -17.21 -9.66
C GLN A 96 -6.92 -16.43 -9.02
N PHE A 97 -6.60 -15.47 -8.15
CA PHE A 97 -7.59 -14.68 -7.40
C PHE A 97 -7.88 -13.32 -8.03
N LYS A 98 -7.35 -13.02 -9.22
CA LYS A 98 -7.54 -11.76 -9.96
C LYS A 98 -7.26 -10.50 -9.12
N LEU A 99 -6.22 -10.56 -8.29
CA LEU A 99 -5.86 -9.49 -7.34
C LEU A 99 -5.20 -8.27 -8.01
N GLY A 100 -4.74 -8.39 -9.26
CA GLY A 100 -4.12 -7.30 -10.03
C GLY A 100 -5.10 -6.26 -10.59
N THR A 101 -6.40 -6.38 -10.32
CA THR A 101 -7.45 -5.55 -10.94
C THR A 101 -7.43 -4.07 -10.52
N ARG A 102 -6.70 -3.70 -9.46
CA ARG A 102 -6.55 -2.30 -9.00
C ARG A 102 -5.13 -1.74 -9.10
N TYR A 103 -4.16 -2.57 -9.47
CA TYR A 103 -2.77 -2.17 -9.73
C TYR A 103 -2.53 -2.15 -11.24
N ILE A 104 -3.22 -1.25 -11.95
CA ILE A 104 -2.78 -0.83 -13.28
C ILE A 104 -1.92 0.42 -13.07
N GLN A 105 -0.76 0.26 -12.44
CA GLN A 105 0.33 1.22 -12.65
C GLN A 105 1.19 0.62 -13.76
N PHE A 106 0.82 0.93 -15.00
CA PHE A 106 1.66 0.80 -16.18
C PHE A 106 2.58 -0.43 -16.18
N ASP A 107 2.00 -1.63 -16.19
CA ASP A 107 2.74 -2.84 -16.53
C ASP A 107 2.88 -2.90 -18.05
N PHE A 108 3.74 -2.04 -18.59
CA PHE A 108 4.07 -2.07 -20.01
C PHE A 108 5.10 -3.15 -20.26
N SER A 109 4.79 -4.05 -21.17
CA SER A 109 5.82 -4.85 -21.84
C SER A 109 6.81 -3.93 -22.59
N ASP A 110 8.00 -4.45 -22.87
CA ASP A 110 9.03 -3.71 -23.63
C ASP A 110 8.51 -3.24 -25.00
N GLU A 111 7.63 -4.03 -25.63
CA GLU A 111 6.99 -3.65 -26.89
C GLU A 111 5.99 -2.50 -26.70
N GLU A 112 5.18 -2.51 -25.64
CA GLU A 112 4.27 -1.41 -25.35
C GLU A 112 5.02 -0.11 -25.01
N MET A 113 6.15 -0.19 -24.29
CA MET A 113 7.00 0.98 -24.05
C MET A 113 7.55 1.55 -25.36
N LYS A 114 8.03 0.68 -26.26
CA LYS A 114 8.54 1.06 -27.57
C LYS A 114 7.44 1.72 -28.42
N ASP A 115 6.24 1.17 -28.43
CA ASP A 115 5.11 1.73 -29.17
C ASP A 115 4.73 3.13 -28.66
N ILE A 116 4.76 3.33 -27.34
CA ILE A 116 4.56 4.64 -26.73
C ILE A 116 5.65 5.61 -27.15
N ILE A 117 6.92 5.22 -27.07
CA ILE A 117 8.05 6.06 -27.50
C ILE A 117 7.89 6.47 -28.99
N LEU A 118 7.49 5.53 -29.84
CA LEU A 118 7.26 5.79 -31.27
C LEU A 118 6.09 6.75 -31.49
N ALA A 119 4.97 6.57 -30.77
CA ALA A 119 3.82 7.45 -30.85
C ALA A 119 4.17 8.88 -30.41
N PHE A 120 4.89 9.05 -29.30
CA PHE A 120 5.37 10.36 -28.85
C PHE A 120 6.31 11.00 -29.87
N LYS A 121 7.25 10.23 -30.45
CA LYS A 121 8.16 10.71 -31.49
C LYS A 121 7.42 11.22 -32.73
N GLN A 122 6.34 10.54 -33.14
CA GLN A 122 5.53 10.97 -34.29
C GLN A 122 4.76 12.27 -34.01
N GLN A 123 4.27 12.46 -32.77
CA GLN A 123 3.45 13.62 -32.40
C GLN A 123 4.27 14.85 -31.98
N LEU A 124 5.52 14.64 -31.53
CA LEU A 124 6.45 15.68 -31.06
C LEU A 124 6.57 16.90 -32.01
N PRO A 125 6.74 16.73 -33.34
CA PRO A 125 6.81 17.85 -34.27
C PRO A 125 5.53 18.69 -34.28
N GLN A 126 4.36 18.04 -34.27
CA GLN A 126 3.06 18.71 -34.29
C GLN A 126 2.83 19.48 -32.99
N ILE A 127 3.07 18.84 -31.84
CA ILE A 127 2.98 19.48 -30.52
C ILE A 127 3.88 20.72 -30.45
N THR A 128 5.11 20.63 -30.96
CA THR A 128 6.05 21.75 -30.99
C THR A 128 5.53 22.91 -31.85
N GLN A 129 4.92 22.62 -33.00
CA GLN A 129 4.34 23.64 -33.85
C GLN A 129 3.11 24.30 -33.21
N ASP A 130 2.26 23.52 -32.56
CA ASP A 130 1.05 24.04 -31.92
C ASP A 130 1.38 24.92 -30.71
N ILE A 131 2.39 24.55 -29.92
CA ILE A 131 2.92 25.40 -28.84
C ILE A 131 3.45 26.73 -29.40
N LYS A 132 4.22 26.69 -30.50
CA LYS A 132 4.73 27.93 -31.14
C LYS A 132 3.59 28.84 -31.61
N LYS A 133 2.57 28.27 -32.26
CA LYS A 133 1.41 29.02 -32.74
C LYS A 133 0.65 29.71 -31.60
N GLU A 134 0.42 29.01 -30.49
CA GLU A 134 -0.25 29.60 -29.33
C GLU A 134 0.59 30.69 -28.65
N VAL A 135 1.91 30.49 -28.54
CA VAL A 135 2.82 31.54 -28.03
C VAL A 135 2.80 32.78 -28.90
N ASP A 136 2.78 32.63 -30.22
CA ASP A 136 2.77 33.75 -31.15
C ASP A 136 1.41 34.48 -31.17
N LYS A 137 0.30 33.75 -31.02
CA LYS A 137 -1.03 34.32 -30.83
C LYS A 137 -1.12 35.17 -29.57
N LEU A 138 -0.65 34.64 -28.44
CA LEU A 138 -0.63 35.37 -27.17
C LEU A 138 0.20 36.65 -27.28
N LYS A 139 1.36 36.62 -27.94
CA LYS A 139 2.17 37.83 -28.16
C LYS A 139 1.44 38.91 -28.95
N GLN A 140 0.61 38.53 -29.93
CA GLN A 140 -0.19 39.47 -30.71
C GLN A 140 -1.32 40.09 -29.89
N ASP A 141 -1.90 39.36 -28.93
CA ASP A 141 -2.95 39.89 -28.04
C ASP A 141 -2.42 40.91 -27.00
N PHE A 142 -1.10 40.98 -26.79
CA PHE A 142 -0.43 41.91 -25.87
C PHE A 142 0.38 43.04 -26.55
N THR A 143 0.25 43.22 -27.87
CA THR A 143 0.89 44.30 -28.65
C THR A 143 -0.18 45.20 -29.26
#